data_AF-A0A3A9VHQ4-F1
#
_entry.id   AF-A0A3A9VHQ4-F1
#
_cell.length_a   1.000
_cell.length_b   1.000
_cell.length_c   1.000
_cell.angle_alpha   90.00
_cell.angle_beta   90.00
_cell.angle_gamma   90.00
#
_symmetry.space_group_name_H-M   'P 1'
#
loop_
_entity.id
_entity.type
_entity.pdbx_description
1 polymer ?
#
loop_
_entity_poly.entity_id
_entity_poly.type
_entity_poly.pdbx_seq_one_letter_code
_entity_poly.pdbx_strand_id
1 'polypeptide(L)'
;MSKFFWITTTLFFHFLTYAAVPQSYDPNTSEELRMRNGIPNLFEKLNTKKNINIGYIGGSITRQTGWSDNVFSWFQNQYKDIRFTEINAAVPGTGADFAASRVKNDLLVHKPDVVFIEYRVNGGGGYEARAIEGLVRQIWETDPNIDICFVYTVGEWMLDRLMVGKQYGFGIIIEEMANTYGIPSIDLGVEVVKQLKADQLVFKNSSPVKGKVVFSKDGVHPNADGHKIYSDIVVRSIMTMHDIGEDGPHKIPKPIVFNHFSNSSLLSVNNATKSSGWQSVNVNTDAVYNSDQYRTSSMLSDALKCSKVNETLRFNWEGDLICFTTIPQGEGMEVEITIDDGAPETFTFGQSSGNVYFSKFFYAQQQEVGQHTAQLKVTKLPEGTSIYIGQAMVHNLPSGSNSENTQKPFKEVHTIPGRIEAEDFDTGGEGIAFHEVNTNKKSETNYRSGQNLDVEIEAKPNQSNGHIISWTRDNEWLEYTIQVKNAGEYVIKAMATARNDVAEQKGLHIFLDGKALANKINVTPSSDWFSDWAEYSVNAKLEAGEHVLRVKFFSTSRWCINLDYLEFVAKP
;
A
#
# COMPACT_ATOMS: atom_id res chain seq x y z
N MET A 1 30.64 -69.71 -8.57
CA MET A 1 31.69 -68.69 -8.82
C MET A 1 31.01 -67.40 -9.26
N SER A 2 30.89 -66.40 -8.38
CA SER A 2 30.50 -65.04 -8.78
C SER A 2 31.37 -64.05 -8.02
N LYS A 3 32.15 -63.28 -8.75
CA LYS A 3 33.18 -62.36 -8.26
C LYS A 3 32.54 -61.09 -7.70
N PHE A 4 33.00 -60.67 -6.53
CA PHE A 4 32.89 -59.31 -6.01
C PHE A 4 33.63 -58.34 -6.94
N PHE A 5 32.97 -57.24 -7.33
CA PHE A 5 33.62 -56.07 -7.90
C PHE A 5 33.40 -54.90 -6.94
N TRP A 6 34.48 -54.45 -6.30
CA TRP A 6 34.52 -53.17 -5.60
C TRP A 6 34.75 -52.08 -6.64
N ILE A 7 33.77 -51.21 -6.86
CA ILE A 7 33.95 -49.94 -7.56
C ILE A 7 34.08 -48.88 -6.48
N THR A 8 35.30 -48.42 -6.24
CA THR A 8 35.59 -47.21 -5.48
C THR A 8 35.23 -46.01 -6.36
N THR A 9 34.04 -45.43 -6.16
CA THR A 9 33.68 -44.15 -6.75
C THR A 9 34.32 -43.05 -5.93
N THR A 10 35.40 -42.48 -6.44
CA THR A 10 36.01 -41.25 -5.91
C THR A 10 34.99 -40.11 -6.02
N LEU A 11 34.45 -39.67 -4.89
CA LEU A 11 33.64 -38.47 -4.77
C LEU A 11 34.51 -37.25 -5.11
N PHE A 12 34.40 -36.77 -6.35
CA PHE A 12 34.80 -35.40 -6.68
C PHE A 12 33.78 -34.45 -6.06
N PHE A 13 34.08 -33.91 -4.89
CA PHE A 13 33.42 -32.69 -4.40
C PHE A 13 33.79 -31.55 -5.35
N HIS A 14 32.96 -31.32 -6.37
CA HIS A 14 32.90 -30.01 -6.99
C HIS A 14 32.32 -29.07 -5.93
N PHE A 15 33.18 -28.34 -5.24
CA PHE A 15 32.78 -27.08 -4.62
C PHE A 15 32.42 -26.13 -5.76
N LEU A 16 31.18 -26.23 -6.27
CA LEU A 16 30.55 -25.07 -6.87
C LEU A 16 30.42 -24.06 -5.74
N THR A 17 31.26 -23.03 -5.78
CA THR A 17 30.98 -21.79 -5.05
C THR A 17 29.66 -21.28 -5.58
N TYR A 18 28.56 -21.58 -4.89
CA TYR A 18 27.30 -20.89 -5.12
C TYR A 18 27.58 -19.40 -4.90
N ALA A 19 27.44 -18.60 -5.95
CA ALA A 19 27.39 -17.16 -5.77
C ALA A 19 26.25 -16.89 -4.78
N ALA A 20 26.53 -16.11 -3.74
CA ALA A 20 25.51 -15.75 -2.75
C ALA A 20 24.31 -15.11 -3.48
N VAL A 21 23.10 -15.59 -3.19
CA VAL A 21 21.87 -15.02 -3.76
C VAL A 21 21.79 -13.55 -3.36
N PRO A 22 21.52 -12.63 -4.30
CA PRO A 22 21.35 -11.22 -3.97
C PRO A 22 20.25 -11.02 -2.94
N GLN A 23 20.55 -10.22 -1.90
CA GLN A 23 19.58 -9.86 -0.86
C GLN A 23 18.86 -8.54 -1.16
N SER A 24 19.40 -7.74 -2.07
CA SER A 24 18.84 -6.46 -2.48
C SER A 24 18.76 -6.39 -4.00
N TYR A 25 17.59 -5.99 -4.48
CA TYR A 25 17.25 -5.83 -5.90
C TYR A 25 16.83 -4.38 -6.15
N ASP A 26 16.96 -3.87 -7.39
CA ASP A 26 16.41 -2.56 -7.72
C ASP A 26 14.87 -2.62 -7.68
N PRO A 27 14.20 -1.90 -6.76
CA PRO A 27 12.74 -1.95 -6.66
C PRO A 27 12.04 -1.37 -7.90
N ASN A 28 12.76 -0.64 -8.76
CA ASN A 28 12.22 -0.04 -9.98
C ASN A 28 12.26 -0.97 -11.20
N THR A 29 12.94 -2.10 -11.14
CA THR A 29 12.96 -3.07 -12.23
C THR A 29 11.95 -4.18 -11.97
N SER A 30 11.47 -4.82 -13.03
CA SER A 30 10.67 -6.03 -12.93
C SER A 30 11.50 -7.24 -13.33
N GLU A 31 11.54 -8.22 -12.43
CA GLU A 31 12.14 -9.54 -12.65
C GLU A 31 11.12 -10.59 -12.23
N GLU A 32 11.07 -11.71 -12.96
CA GLU A 32 10.04 -12.72 -12.72
C GLU A 32 10.15 -13.33 -11.32
N LEU A 33 11.38 -13.59 -10.84
CA LEU A 33 11.64 -14.12 -9.52
C LEU A 33 12.82 -13.37 -8.88
N ARG A 34 12.59 -12.87 -7.67
CA ARG A 34 13.63 -12.35 -6.78
C ARG A 34 13.65 -13.21 -5.53
N MET A 35 14.66 -14.06 -5.43
CA MET A 35 14.66 -15.16 -4.47
C MET A 35 14.88 -14.69 -3.03
N ARG A 36 15.79 -13.73 -2.79
CA ARG A 36 16.19 -13.30 -1.42
C ARG A 36 16.42 -14.51 -0.50
N ASN A 37 15.72 -14.60 0.63
CA ASN A 37 15.83 -15.73 1.56
C ASN A 37 14.97 -16.94 1.18
N GLY A 38 14.21 -16.89 0.09
CA GLY A 38 13.35 -17.99 -0.34
C GLY A 38 12.22 -18.30 0.64
N ILE A 39 11.77 -19.55 0.62
CA ILE A 39 10.71 -20.09 1.49
C ILE A 39 11.18 -21.41 2.15
N PRO A 40 12.29 -21.37 2.92
CA PRO A 40 12.97 -22.58 3.40
C PRO A 40 12.15 -23.36 4.43
N ASN A 41 11.33 -22.69 5.24
CA ASN A 41 10.48 -23.37 6.22
C ASN A 41 9.42 -24.24 5.54
N LEU A 42 8.88 -23.82 4.40
CA LEU A 42 7.95 -24.63 3.62
C LEU A 42 8.62 -25.91 3.14
N PHE A 43 9.82 -25.81 2.55
CA PHE A 43 10.54 -26.98 2.05
C PHE A 43 10.93 -27.94 3.16
N GLU A 44 11.36 -27.43 4.31
CA GLU A 44 11.64 -28.30 5.45
C GLU A 44 10.37 -28.99 5.99
N LYS A 45 9.25 -28.27 6.04
CA LYS A 45 7.95 -28.84 6.44
C LYS A 45 7.42 -29.87 5.43
N LEU A 46 7.69 -29.70 4.14
CA LEU A 46 7.35 -30.70 3.10
C LEU A 46 8.09 -32.04 3.33
N ASN A 47 9.25 -32.02 3.99
CA ASN A 47 10.00 -33.23 4.33
C ASN A 47 9.59 -33.85 5.67
N THR A 48 9.07 -33.04 6.60
CA THR A 48 8.91 -33.44 8.01
C THR A 48 7.46 -33.52 8.51
N LYS A 49 6.53 -32.75 7.92
CA LYS A 49 5.13 -32.68 8.36
C LYS A 49 4.20 -33.53 7.51
N LYS A 50 3.12 -34.00 8.15
CA LYS A 50 1.99 -34.66 7.47
C LYS A 50 0.86 -33.71 7.09
N ASN A 51 0.85 -32.49 7.61
CA ASN A 51 -0.16 -31.47 7.31
C ASN A 51 0.52 -30.13 7.06
N ILE A 52 0.12 -29.44 5.99
CA ILE A 52 0.61 -28.10 5.62
C ILE A 52 -0.57 -27.20 5.31
N ASN A 53 -0.57 -26.02 5.90
CA ASN A 53 -1.58 -24.99 5.66
C ASN A 53 -1.02 -23.91 4.71
N ILE A 54 -1.67 -23.68 3.57
CA ILE A 54 -1.23 -22.71 2.58
C ILE A 54 -2.19 -21.52 2.60
N GLY A 55 -1.66 -20.34 2.95
CA GLY A 55 -2.40 -19.10 3.01
C GLY A 55 -2.29 -18.28 1.73
N TYR A 56 -3.41 -17.69 1.32
CA TYR A 56 -3.48 -16.69 0.26
C TYR A 56 -4.22 -15.47 0.81
N ILE A 57 -3.60 -14.29 0.73
CA ILE A 57 -4.23 -13.03 1.11
C ILE A 57 -4.01 -12.00 -0.01
N GLY A 58 -5.11 -11.48 -0.54
CA GLY A 58 -5.05 -10.60 -1.72
C GLY A 58 -6.40 -10.03 -2.13
N GLY A 59 -6.43 -9.49 -3.35
CA GLY A 59 -7.61 -8.86 -3.96
C GLY A 59 -8.51 -9.82 -4.74
N SER A 60 -9.23 -9.27 -5.72
CA SER A 60 -10.22 -10.02 -6.53
C SER A 60 -9.60 -11.09 -7.42
N ILE A 61 -8.36 -10.92 -7.87
CA ILE A 61 -7.66 -11.89 -8.73
C ILE A 61 -7.30 -13.15 -7.93
N THR A 62 -6.90 -12.99 -6.68
CA THR A 62 -6.60 -14.10 -5.76
C THR A 62 -7.85 -14.79 -5.23
N ARG A 63 -8.98 -14.07 -5.14
CA ARG A 63 -10.25 -14.65 -4.69
C ARG A 63 -10.92 -15.54 -5.75
N GLN A 64 -10.80 -15.18 -7.02
CA GLN A 64 -11.42 -15.95 -8.10
C GLN A 64 -10.77 -17.33 -8.26
N THR A 65 -11.55 -18.31 -8.71
CA THR A 65 -11.00 -19.61 -9.09
C THR A 65 -9.96 -19.43 -10.19
N GLY A 66 -8.72 -19.81 -9.92
CA GLY A 66 -7.63 -19.53 -10.82
C GLY A 66 -6.25 -19.91 -10.29
N TRP A 67 -5.37 -18.91 -10.19
CA TRP A 67 -3.94 -19.15 -10.02
C TRP A 67 -3.62 -19.79 -8.66
N SER A 68 -4.29 -19.34 -7.59
CA SER A 68 -4.13 -19.86 -6.22
C SER A 68 -4.63 -21.30 -6.14
N ASP A 69 -5.82 -21.61 -6.66
CA ASP A 69 -6.37 -22.98 -6.68
C ASP A 69 -5.50 -23.93 -7.51
N ASN A 70 -4.95 -23.45 -8.62
CA ASN A 70 -4.05 -24.23 -9.47
C ASN A 70 -2.74 -24.55 -8.76
N VAL A 71 -2.16 -23.58 -8.04
CA VAL A 71 -0.95 -23.78 -7.22
C VAL A 71 -1.23 -24.73 -6.06
N PHE A 72 -2.36 -24.56 -5.38
CA PHE A 72 -2.80 -25.46 -4.31
C PHE A 72 -2.99 -26.91 -4.81
N SER A 73 -3.67 -27.06 -5.96
CA SER A 73 -3.85 -28.36 -6.63
C SER A 73 -2.51 -28.98 -7.04
N TRP A 74 -1.53 -28.16 -7.44
CA TRP A 74 -0.18 -28.63 -7.74
C TRP A 74 0.50 -29.19 -6.48
N PHE A 75 0.42 -28.53 -5.32
CA PHE A 75 0.95 -29.07 -4.07
C PHE A 75 0.34 -30.43 -3.72
N GLN A 76 -1.00 -30.56 -3.80
CA GLN A 76 -1.70 -31.82 -3.58
C GLN A 76 -1.32 -32.92 -4.59
N ASN A 77 -0.89 -32.53 -5.79
CA ASN A 77 -0.45 -33.46 -6.82
C ASN A 77 0.99 -33.89 -6.66
N GLN A 78 1.86 -32.97 -6.24
CA GLN A 78 3.29 -33.23 -6.08
C GLN A 78 3.58 -34.03 -4.80
N TYR A 79 2.87 -33.75 -3.70
CA TYR A 79 3.15 -34.34 -2.39
C TYR A 79 1.95 -35.15 -1.88
N LYS A 80 1.79 -36.36 -2.43
CA LYS A 80 0.61 -37.22 -2.17
C LYS A 80 0.48 -37.72 -0.73
N ASP A 81 1.58 -37.75 0.02
CA ASP A 81 1.61 -38.22 1.41
C ASP A 81 1.32 -37.10 2.43
N ILE A 82 1.15 -35.86 1.97
CA ILE A 82 0.90 -34.68 2.80
C ILE A 82 -0.56 -34.24 2.62
N ARG A 83 -1.22 -33.95 3.73
CA ARG A 83 -2.53 -33.31 3.72
C ARG A 83 -2.36 -31.79 3.65
N PHE A 84 -2.89 -31.18 2.60
CA PHE A 84 -2.91 -29.72 2.47
C PHE A 84 -4.26 -29.14 2.88
N THR A 85 -4.22 -27.98 3.55
CA THR A 85 -5.38 -27.12 3.81
C THR A 85 -5.17 -25.78 3.14
N GLU A 86 -6.13 -25.35 2.33
CA GLU A 86 -6.13 -24.02 1.73
C GLU A 86 -6.78 -23.01 2.68
N ILE A 87 -6.15 -21.84 2.84
CA ILE A 87 -6.70 -20.70 3.56
C ILE A 87 -6.77 -19.54 2.56
N ASN A 88 -7.90 -19.40 1.87
CA ASN A 88 -8.14 -18.27 0.97
C ASN A 88 -8.77 -17.11 1.74
N ALA A 89 -7.93 -16.20 2.21
CA ALA A 89 -8.29 -14.99 2.91
C ALA A 89 -8.39 -13.77 1.97
N ALA A 90 -8.57 -13.95 0.66
CA ALA A 90 -8.66 -12.84 -0.28
C ALA A 90 -10.06 -12.19 -0.27
N VAL A 91 -10.11 -10.85 -0.40
CA VAL A 91 -11.35 -10.08 -0.43
C VAL A 91 -11.34 -9.14 -1.64
N PRO A 92 -12.29 -9.29 -2.60
CA PRO A 92 -12.33 -8.48 -3.81
C PRO A 92 -12.49 -6.98 -3.52
N GLY A 93 -11.74 -6.15 -4.25
CA GLY A 93 -11.85 -4.68 -4.17
C GLY A 93 -11.30 -4.07 -2.88
N THR A 94 -10.35 -4.75 -2.22
CA THR A 94 -9.73 -4.29 -0.97
C THR A 94 -8.21 -4.21 -1.12
N GLY A 95 -7.58 -3.29 -0.39
CA GLY A 95 -6.13 -3.12 -0.35
C GLY A 95 -5.48 -3.82 0.86
N ALA A 96 -4.16 -3.65 0.96
CA ALA A 96 -3.37 -4.19 2.05
C ALA A 96 -3.73 -3.59 3.43
N ASP A 97 -4.34 -2.41 3.45
CA ASP A 97 -4.87 -1.69 4.63
C ASP A 97 -5.97 -2.50 5.33
N PHE A 98 -6.94 -2.97 4.56
CA PHE A 98 -7.99 -3.86 5.07
C PHE A 98 -7.43 -5.24 5.42
N ALA A 99 -6.46 -5.73 4.65
CA ALA A 99 -5.77 -6.99 4.94
C ALA A 99 -5.07 -6.97 6.31
N ALA A 100 -4.27 -5.93 6.57
CA ALA A 100 -3.60 -5.74 7.85
C ALA A 100 -4.59 -5.67 9.02
N SER A 101 -5.75 -5.04 8.82
CA SER A 101 -6.77 -4.89 9.87
C SER A 101 -7.49 -6.20 10.23
N ARG A 102 -7.45 -7.21 9.35
CA ARG A 102 -8.21 -8.47 9.50
C ARG A 102 -7.36 -9.73 9.53
N VAL A 103 -6.07 -9.63 9.26
CA VAL A 103 -5.16 -10.78 9.07
C VAL A 103 -5.21 -11.77 10.24
N LYS A 104 -5.37 -11.28 11.47
CA LYS A 104 -5.51 -12.12 12.67
C LYS A 104 -6.71 -13.06 12.60
N ASN A 105 -7.87 -12.55 12.18
CA ASN A 105 -9.13 -13.28 12.18
C ASN A 105 -9.33 -14.11 10.90
N ASP A 106 -8.83 -13.62 9.76
CA ASP A 106 -9.14 -14.23 8.47
C ASP A 106 -8.05 -15.20 7.99
N LEU A 107 -6.82 -15.07 8.50
CA LEU A 107 -5.67 -15.84 8.04
C LEU A 107 -4.95 -16.54 9.19
N LEU A 108 -4.48 -15.78 10.19
CA LEU A 108 -3.56 -16.30 11.22
C LEU A 108 -4.23 -17.23 12.22
N VAL A 109 -5.54 -17.08 12.46
CA VAL A 109 -6.32 -18.05 13.25
C VAL A 109 -6.23 -19.48 12.70
N HIS A 110 -5.98 -19.62 11.40
CA HIS A 110 -5.85 -20.90 10.71
C HIS A 110 -4.42 -21.45 10.68
N LYS A 111 -3.44 -20.74 11.27
CA LYS A 111 -2.03 -21.17 11.41
C LYS A 111 -1.42 -21.60 10.07
N PRO A 112 -1.29 -20.68 9.09
CA PRO A 112 -0.63 -21.00 7.82
C PRO A 112 0.83 -21.37 8.05
N ASP A 113 1.39 -22.25 7.21
CA ASP A 113 2.83 -22.55 7.18
C ASP A 113 3.59 -21.67 6.18
N VAL A 114 2.88 -21.21 5.14
CA VAL A 114 3.35 -20.25 4.13
C VAL A 114 2.18 -19.34 3.73
N VAL A 115 2.47 -18.08 3.42
CA VAL A 115 1.50 -17.08 2.98
C VAL A 115 1.93 -16.42 1.68
N PHE A 116 1.07 -16.47 0.67
CA PHE A 116 1.22 -15.68 -0.56
C PHE A 116 0.42 -14.38 -0.45
N ILE A 117 1.09 -13.23 -0.63
CA ILE A 117 0.51 -11.89 -0.50
C ILE A 117 0.42 -11.22 -1.86
N GLU A 118 -0.78 -10.78 -2.26
CA GLU A 118 -1.06 -10.23 -3.59
C GLU A 118 -1.90 -8.94 -3.53
N TYR A 119 -1.27 -7.77 -3.67
CA TYR A 119 -1.97 -6.47 -3.62
C TYR A 119 -1.49 -5.43 -4.64
N ARG A 120 -0.59 -5.76 -5.57
CA ARG A 120 0.03 -4.76 -6.48
C ARG A 120 -1.01 -3.95 -7.27
N VAL A 121 -2.10 -4.59 -7.71
CA VAL A 121 -3.18 -3.95 -8.48
C VAL A 121 -4.26 -3.30 -7.62
N ASN A 122 -4.20 -3.45 -6.29
CA ASN A 122 -5.21 -2.97 -5.35
C ASN A 122 -4.74 -1.79 -4.49
N GLY A 123 -3.46 -1.71 -4.12
CA GLY A 123 -2.92 -0.63 -3.27
C GLY A 123 -3.16 -0.86 -1.77
N GLY A 124 -3.17 0.25 -1.01
CA GLY A 124 -3.37 0.26 0.44
C GLY A 124 -4.17 1.45 0.94
N GLY A 125 -5.14 1.93 0.15
CA GLY A 125 -6.01 3.04 0.55
C GLY A 125 -5.30 4.39 0.73
N GLY A 126 -4.11 4.57 0.13
CA GLY A 126 -3.23 5.72 0.37
C GLY A 126 -2.22 5.52 1.50
N TYR A 127 -2.21 4.33 2.13
CA TYR A 127 -1.33 3.94 3.22
C TYR A 127 -0.51 2.69 2.86
N GLU A 128 -0.16 2.54 1.58
CA GLU A 128 0.51 1.38 0.98
C GLU A 128 1.65 0.80 1.83
N ALA A 129 2.62 1.65 2.21
CA ALA A 129 3.80 1.24 2.96
C ALA A 129 3.45 0.82 4.40
N ARG A 130 2.63 1.62 5.12
CA ARG A 130 2.15 1.30 6.47
C ARG A 130 1.41 -0.03 6.48
N ALA A 131 0.54 -0.23 5.50
CA ALA A 131 -0.33 -1.38 5.37
C ALA A 131 0.46 -2.67 5.09
N ILE A 132 1.33 -2.68 4.07
CA ILE A 132 2.08 -3.88 3.73
C ILE A 132 3.08 -4.26 4.81
N GLU A 133 3.75 -3.28 5.42
CA GLU A 133 4.64 -3.55 6.54
C GLU A 133 3.87 -4.11 7.74
N GLY A 134 2.76 -3.47 8.10
CA GLY A 134 1.89 -3.93 9.17
C GLY A 134 1.43 -5.36 8.97
N LEU A 135 1.06 -5.73 7.74
CA LEU A 135 0.65 -7.09 7.38
C LEU A 135 1.80 -8.10 7.58
N VAL A 136 2.98 -7.83 7.02
CA VAL A 136 4.17 -8.70 7.14
C VAL A 136 4.55 -8.88 8.61
N ARG A 137 4.63 -7.78 9.36
CA ARG A 137 5.00 -7.80 10.77
C ARG A 137 4.00 -8.59 11.59
N GLN A 138 2.70 -8.42 11.40
CA GLN A 138 1.69 -9.20 12.11
C GLN A 138 1.83 -10.71 11.86
N ILE A 139 2.17 -11.12 10.64
CA ILE A 139 2.39 -12.53 10.31
C ILE A 139 3.58 -13.08 11.12
N TRP A 140 4.73 -12.41 11.08
CA TRP A 140 5.94 -12.88 11.78
C TRP A 140 5.95 -12.65 13.29
N GLU A 141 5.29 -11.61 13.80
CA GLU A 141 5.07 -11.40 15.23
C GLU A 141 4.15 -12.48 15.82
N THR A 142 3.25 -13.04 15.00
CA THR A 142 2.38 -14.16 15.39
C THR A 142 3.12 -15.49 15.37
N ASP A 143 3.82 -15.79 14.27
CA ASP A 143 4.70 -16.95 14.17
C ASP A 143 5.83 -16.67 13.16
N PRO A 144 7.09 -16.52 13.62
CA PRO A 144 8.20 -16.21 12.73
C PRO A 144 8.60 -17.39 11.84
N ASN A 145 8.02 -18.59 11.99
CA ASN A 145 8.26 -19.75 11.11
C ASN A 145 7.28 -19.81 9.93
N ILE A 146 6.48 -18.77 9.72
CA ILE A 146 5.62 -18.63 8.54
C ILE A 146 6.44 -18.00 7.42
N ASP A 147 6.60 -18.73 6.32
CA ASP A 147 7.20 -18.15 5.12
C ASP A 147 6.21 -17.19 4.44
N ILE A 148 6.74 -16.11 3.88
CA ILE A 148 5.97 -15.15 3.09
C ILE A 148 6.53 -15.12 1.68
N CYS A 149 5.66 -15.02 0.67
CA CYS A 149 6.04 -14.73 -0.70
C CYS A 149 5.13 -13.67 -1.31
N PHE A 150 5.71 -12.60 -1.84
CA PHE A 150 4.95 -11.60 -2.58
C PHE A 150 4.67 -12.07 -4.00
N VAL A 151 3.44 -11.89 -4.45
CA VAL A 151 2.99 -12.23 -5.80
C VAL A 151 2.43 -10.99 -6.47
N TYR A 152 2.91 -10.68 -7.67
CA TYR A 152 2.48 -9.48 -8.39
C TYR A 152 1.65 -9.80 -9.62
N THR A 153 0.34 -9.58 -9.52
CA THR A 153 -0.59 -9.62 -10.66
C THR A 153 -0.48 -8.34 -11.52
N VAL A 154 -0.94 -8.39 -12.76
CA VAL A 154 -0.83 -7.28 -13.74
C VAL A 154 -2.20 -6.79 -14.21
N GLY A 155 -2.34 -5.47 -14.33
CA GLY A 155 -3.46 -4.79 -15.01
C GLY A 155 -3.01 -4.06 -16.28
N GLU A 156 -3.96 -3.75 -17.16
CA GLU A 156 -3.71 -3.15 -18.49
C GLU A 156 -2.90 -1.85 -18.42
N TRP A 157 -3.18 -0.99 -17.42
CA TRP A 157 -2.53 0.30 -17.21
C TRP A 157 -1.04 0.21 -16.82
N MET A 158 -0.55 -1.00 -16.56
CA MET A 158 0.83 -1.24 -16.11
C MET A 158 1.73 -1.67 -17.27
N LEU A 159 1.14 -2.09 -18.39
CA LEU A 159 1.85 -2.78 -19.46
C LEU A 159 2.97 -1.93 -20.06
N ASP A 160 2.79 -0.63 -20.24
CA ASP A 160 3.81 0.25 -20.83
C ASP A 160 5.11 0.25 -20.01
N ARG A 161 5.00 0.24 -18.67
CA ARG A 161 6.17 0.17 -17.78
C ARG A 161 6.80 -1.22 -17.79
N LEU A 162 5.98 -2.26 -17.67
CA LEU A 162 6.48 -3.64 -17.65
C LEU A 162 7.13 -4.02 -19.00
N MET A 163 6.64 -3.48 -20.12
CA MET A 163 7.21 -3.62 -21.47
C MET A 163 8.65 -3.15 -21.55
N VAL A 164 9.03 -2.13 -20.77
CA VAL A 164 10.41 -1.64 -20.69
C VAL A 164 11.16 -2.15 -19.47
N GLY A 165 10.65 -3.21 -18.83
CA GLY A 165 11.29 -3.87 -17.69
C GLY A 165 11.22 -3.07 -16.38
N LYS A 166 10.27 -2.13 -16.27
CA LYS A 166 10.09 -1.28 -15.09
C LYS A 166 8.90 -1.71 -14.24
N GLN A 167 9.11 -1.66 -12.93
CA GLN A 167 8.06 -1.89 -11.94
C GLN A 167 7.07 -0.73 -11.89
N TYR A 168 5.88 -0.98 -11.33
CA TYR A 168 4.77 -0.02 -11.29
C TYR A 168 4.28 0.24 -9.87
N GLY A 169 4.18 1.53 -9.51
CA GLY A 169 3.44 2.03 -8.33
C GLY A 169 3.72 1.22 -7.07
N PHE A 170 2.67 0.63 -6.50
CA PHE A 170 2.76 -0.13 -5.24
C PHE A 170 3.74 -1.32 -5.29
N GLY A 171 4.03 -1.88 -6.46
CA GLY A 171 5.05 -2.91 -6.61
C GLY A 171 6.45 -2.44 -6.17
N ILE A 172 6.77 -1.17 -6.37
CA ILE A 172 8.05 -0.57 -5.95
C ILE A 172 8.16 -0.57 -4.41
N ILE A 173 7.09 -0.13 -3.74
CA ILE A 173 7.01 -0.09 -2.26
C ILE A 173 7.13 -1.50 -1.67
N ILE A 174 6.43 -2.48 -2.26
CA ILE A 174 6.52 -3.88 -1.79
C ILE A 174 7.95 -4.42 -2.01
N GLU A 175 8.63 -4.05 -3.09
CA GLU A 175 10.00 -4.49 -3.36
C GLU A 175 11.04 -3.89 -2.40
N GLU A 176 10.87 -2.64 -1.98
CA GLU A 176 11.67 -2.02 -0.92
C GLU A 176 11.47 -2.75 0.42
N MET A 177 10.23 -3.05 0.76
CA MET A 177 9.88 -3.89 1.91
C MET A 177 10.54 -5.27 1.80
N ALA A 178 10.42 -5.91 0.63
CA ALA A 178 10.94 -7.23 0.37
C ALA A 178 12.47 -7.29 0.54
N ASN A 179 13.19 -6.25 0.11
CA ASN A 179 14.64 -6.14 0.33
C ASN A 179 14.99 -6.05 1.82
N THR A 180 14.27 -5.24 2.60
CA THR A 180 14.55 -5.05 4.04
C THR A 180 14.21 -6.30 4.86
N TYR A 181 13.11 -6.97 4.52
CA TYR A 181 12.63 -8.16 5.23
C TYR A 181 13.19 -9.48 4.64
N GLY A 182 13.87 -9.43 3.50
CA GLY A 182 14.42 -10.62 2.82
C GLY A 182 13.36 -11.54 2.22
N ILE A 183 12.19 -11.02 1.86
CA ILE A 183 11.03 -11.81 1.39
C ILE A 183 11.10 -12.07 -0.13
N PRO A 184 10.95 -13.31 -0.61
CA PRO A 184 10.90 -13.58 -2.05
C PRO A 184 9.70 -12.93 -2.72
N SER A 185 9.87 -12.53 -3.98
CA SER A 185 8.79 -11.99 -4.80
C SER A 185 8.75 -12.59 -6.20
N ILE A 186 7.53 -12.74 -6.73
CA ILE A 186 7.23 -13.34 -8.04
C ILE A 186 6.41 -12.34 -8.86
N ASP A 187 6.99 -11.79 -9.93
CA ASP A 187 6.30 -10.88 -10.86
C ASP A 187 5.70 -11.64 -12.04
N LEU A 188 4.38 -11.85 -11.98
CA LEU A 188 3.63 -12.58 -13.00
C LEU A 188 3.52 -11.78 -14.32
N GLY A 189 3.74 -10.46 -14.26
CA GLY A 189 3.67 -9.58 -15.41
C GLY A 189 4.79 -9.82 -16.43
N VAL A 190 5.96 -10.30 -15.99
CA VAL A 190 7.15 -10.44 -16.85
C VAL A 190 6.90 -11.41 -18.01
N GLU A 191 6.36 -12.59 -17.72
CA GLU A 191 6.03 -13.58 -18.76
C GLU A 191 4.82 -13.14 -19.61
N VAL A 192 3.82 -12.48 -19.03
CA VAL A 192 2.68 -11.93 -19.80
C VAL A 192 3.18 -10.95 -20.86
N VAL A 193 4.08 -10.06 -20.46
CA VAL A 193 4.66 -9.03 -21.34
C VAL A 193 5.57 -9.65 -22.39
N LYS A 194 6.30 -10.71 -22.04
CA LYS A 194 7.08 -11.50 -22.99
C LYS A 194 6.18 -12.15 -24.07
N GLN A 195 5.04 -12.72 -23.68
CA GLN A 195 4.09 -13.30 -24.64
C GLN A 195 3.39 -12.23 -25.50
N LEU A 196 3.12 -11.04 -24.95
CA LEU A 196 2.65 -9.89 -25.73
C LEU A 196 3.67 -9.49 -26.81
N LYS A 197 4.95 -9.36 -26.45
CA LYS A 197 6.03 -9.02 -27.40
C LYS A 197 6.21 -10.08 -28.48
N ALA A 198 5.95 -11.35 -28.16
CA ALA A 198 6.03 -12.47 -29.10
C ALA A 198 4.76 -12.64 -29.96
N ASP A 199 3.77 -11.75 -29.82
CA ASP A 199 2.47 -11.82 -30.50
C ASP A 199 1.67 -13.10 -30.20
N GLN A 200 1.93 -13.76 -29.06
CA GLN A 200 1.27 -15.00 -28.62
C GLN A 200 0.04 -14.74 -27.75
N LEU A 201 -0.10 -13.53 -27.23
CA LEU A 201 -1.13 -13.15 -26.27
C LEU A 201 -1.73 -11.80 -26.67
N VAL A 202 -3.04 -11.65 -26.43
CA VAL A 202 -3.75 -10.37 -26.42
C VAL A 202 -4.20 -10.13 -24.99
N PHE A 203 -3.81 -8.98 -24.42
CA PHE A 203 -4.05 -8.72 -23.00
C PHE A 203 -5.54 -8.60 -22.68
N LYS A 204 -6.27 -7.83 -23.51
CA LYS A 204 -7.70 -7.57 -23.32
C LYS A 204 -8.48 -7.83 -24.59
N ASN A 205 -9.43 -8.76 -24.53
CA ASN A 205 -10.42 -8.95 -25.59
C ASN A 205 -11.67 -9.63 -25.03
N SER A 206 -12.85 -9.25 -25.52
CA SER A 206 -14.11 -9.89 -25.12
C SER A 206 -14.35 -11.23 -25.80
N SER A 207 -13.67 -11.48 -26.93
CA SER A 207 -13.81 -12.68 -27.76
C SER A 207 -12.48 -13.39 -27.98
N PRO A 208 -12.47 -14.72 -28.21
CA PRO A 208 -11.26 -15.46 -28.57
C PRO A 208 -10.56 -14.86 -29.80
N VAL A 209 -9.23 -14.86 -29.79
CA VAL A 209 -8.40 -14.43 -30.92
C VAL A 209 -7.67 -15.63 -31.49
N LYS A 210 -7.85 -15.92 -32.78
CA LYS A 210 -7.28 -17.11 -33.41
C LYS A 210 -5.75 -17.14 -33.24
N GLY A 211 -5.26 -18.22 -32.65
CA GLY A 211 -3.82 -18.46 -32.45
C GLY A 211 -3.19 -17.66 -31.31
N LYS A 212 -3.97 -16.95 -30.49
CA LYS A 212 -3.47 -16.16 -29.36
C LYS A 212 -4.23 -16.46 -28.08
N VAL A 213 -3.53 -16.40 -26.95
CA VAL A 213 -4.16 -16.41 -25.63
C VAL A 213 -4.89 -15.08 -25.42
N VAL A 214 -6.15 -15.12 -24.97
CA VAL A 214 -6.86 -13.92 -24.50
C VAL A 214 -6.77 -13.89 -22.99
N PHE A 215 -5.91 -13.00 -22.49
CA PHE A 215 -5.55 -12.99 -21.08
C PHE A 215 -6.70 -12.55 -20.18
N SER A 216 -7.36 -11.44 -20.51
CA SER A 216 -8.46 -10.86 -19.73
C SER A 216 -9.57 -10.33 -20.64
N LYS A 217 -10.80 -10.27 -20.12
CA LYS A 217 -11.92 -9.59 -20.79
C LYS A 217 -12.02 -8.11 -20.46
N ASP A 218 -11.64 -7.72 -19.25
CA ASP A 218 -11.80 -6.37 -18.72
C ASP A 218 -10.47 -5.61 -18.57
N GLY A 219 -9.34 -6.28 -18.79
CA GLY A 219 -8.01 -5.70 -18.63
C GLY A 219 -7.48 -5.81 -17.19
N VAL A 220 -8.12 -6.59 -16.33
CA VAL A 220 -7.70 -6.78 -14.93
C VAL A 220 -7.76 -8.25 -14.54
N HIS A 221 -8.92 -8.88 -14.69
CA HIS A 221 -9.17 -10.23 -14.21
C HIS A 221 -8.79 -11.25 -15.29
N PRO A 222 -7.83 -12.15 -15.03
CA PRO A 222 -7.44 -13.17 -16.00
C PRO A 222 -8.57 -14.16 -16.27
N ASN A 223 -8.67 -14.63 -17.51
CA ASN A 223 -9.46 -15.82 -17.85
C ASN A 223 -8.70 -17.09 -17.41
N ALA A 224 -9.27 -18.27 -17.62
CA ALA A 224 -8.65 -19.56 -17.27
C ALA A 224 -7.21 -19.71 -17.82
N ASP A 225 -6.98 -19.34 -19.09
CA ASP A 225 -5.63 -19.39 -19.69
C ASP A 225 -4.66 -18.38 -19.05
N GLY A 226 -5.14 -17.18 -18.70
CA GLY A 226 -4.34 -16.19 -17.99
C GLY A 226 -3.97 -16.65 -16.57
N HIS A 227 -4.92 -17.26 -15.86
CA HIS A 227 -4.65 -17.89 -14.56
C HIS A 227 -3.70 -19.09 -14.67
N LYS A 228 -3.73 -19.83 -15.79
CA LYS A 228 -2.77 -20.91 -16.04
C LYS A 228 -1.35 -20.36 -16.18
N ILE A 229 -1.16 -19.29 -16.95
CA ILE A 229 0.14 -18.59 -17.08
C ILE A 229 0.63 -18.18 -15.69
N TYR A 230 -0.22 -17.54 -14.89
CA TYR A 230 0.12 -17.16 -13.51
C TYR A 230 0.57 -18.35 -12.67
N SER A 231 -0.21 -19.44 -12.64
CA SER A 231 0.15 -20.62 -11.83
C SER A 231 1.44 -21.28 -12.28
N ASP A 232 1.75 -21.29 -13.58
CA ASP A 232 3.00 -21.87 -14.09
C ASP A 232 4.23 -21.08 -13.64
N ILE A 233 4.12 -19.76 -13.59
CA ILE A 233 5.17 -18.87 -13.07
C ILE A 233 5.37 -19.10 -11.57
N VAL A 234 4.28 -19.18 -10.80
CA VAL A 234 4.37 -19.41 -9.35
C VAL A 234 5.00 -20.76 -9.05
N VAL A 235 4.54 -21.84 -9.70
CA VAL A 235 5.06 -23.21 -9.48
C VAL A 235 6.55 -23.30 -9.83
N ARG A 236 6.97 -22.78 -10.99
CA ARG A 236 8.40 -22.84 -11.37
C ARG A 236 9.26 -21.97 -10.45
N SER A 237 8.73 -20.87 -9.95
CA SER A 237 9.43 -20.00 -9.01
C SER A 237 9.60 -20.64 -7.64
N ILE A 238 8.55 -21.29 -7.11
CA ILE A 238 8.63 -22.10 -5.89
C ILE A 238 9.73 -23.15 -6.05
N MET A 239 9.69 -23.94 -7.13
CA MET A 239 10.71 -24.98 -7.35
C MET A 239 12.14 -24.44 -7.48
N THR A 240 12.31 -23.24 -8.03
CA THR A 240 13.62 -22.58 -8.11
C THR A 240 14.16 -22.21 -6.73
N MET A 241 13.28 -21.98 -5.74
CA MET A 241 13.65 -21.63 -4.37
C MET A 241 13.92 -22.83 -3.46
N HIS A 242 13.88 -24.08 -3.96
CA HIS A 242 13.97 -25.30 -3.14
C HIS A 242 15.19 -25.31 -2.19
N ASP A 243 16.35 -24.90 -2.68
CA ASP A 243 17.61 -24.92 -1.93
C ASP A 243 18.06 -23.53 -1.47
N ILE A 244 17.12 -22.57 -1.37
CA ILE A 244 17.42 -21.17 -1.02
C ILE A 244 17.02 -20.85 0.41
N GLY A 245 17.93 -20.20 1.13
CA GLY A 245 17.73 -19.74 2.50
C GLY A 245 18.10 -20.78 3.55
N GLU A 246 17.92 -20.40 4.81
CA GLU A 246 18.06 -21.28 5.97
C GLU A 246 16.70 -21.37 6.67
N ASP A 247 16.26 -22.58 7.01
CA ASP A 247 15.03 -22.77 7.77
C ASP A 247 15.17 -22.26 9.21
N GLY A 248 14.04 -21.98 9.85
CA GLY A 248 13.95 -21.38 11.17
C GLY A 248 13.19 -20.06 11.20
N PRO A 249 13.16 -19.41 12.38
CA PRO A 249 12.38 -18.20 12.57
C PRO A 249 12.96 -17.02 11.79
N HIS A 250 12.11 -16.38 10.99
CA HIS A 250 12.42 -15.14 10.28
C HIS A 250 12.79 -14.02 11.26
N LYS A 251 13.81 -13.24 10.90
CA LYS A 251 14.20 -12.04 11.65
C LYS A 251 13.30 -10.89 11.25
N ILE A 252 12.66 -10.27 12.24
CA ILE A 252 11.86 -9.07 12.04
C ILE A 252 12.79 -7.86 12.17
N PRO A 253 13.11 -7.13 11.08
CA PRO A 253 13.95 -5.94 11.15
C PRO A 253 13.25 -4.80 11.90
N LYS A 254 13.98 -3.70 12.11
CA LYS A 254 13.34 -2.44 12.52
C LYS A 254 12.33 -2.02 11.45
N PRO A 255 11.19 -1.42 11.85
CA PRO A 255 10.22 -0.97 10.87
C PRO A 255 10.81 0.10 9.95
N ILE A 256 10.42 0.06 8.69
CA ILE A 256 10.71 1.09 7.67
C ILE A 256 9.81 2.30 7.94
N VAL A 257 8.52 2.07 8.16
CA VAL A 257 7.51 3.09 8.41
C VAL A 257 7.11 3.04 9.87
N PHE A 258 7.32 4.12 10.63
CA PHE A 258 7.08 4.12 12.07
C PHE A 258 5.63 3.79 12.46
N ASN A 259 4.64 4.39 11.79
CA ASN A 259 3.21 4.18 12.04
C ASN A 259 2.62 3.04 11.19
N HIS A 260 3.39 1.96 11.01
CA HIS A 260 2.95 0.76 10.30
C HIS A 260 1.72 0.09 10.95
N PHE A 261 0.92 -0.57 10.13
CA PHE A 261 -0.37 -1.15 10.50
C PHE A 261 -0.26 -2.48 11.26
N SER A 262 0.74 -2.68 12.13
CA SER A 262 0.85 -3.96 12.85
C SER A 262 -0.19 -4.10 13.97
N ASN A 263 -0.67 -2.96 14.48
CA ASN A 263 -1.70 -2.88 15.50
C ASN A 263 -3.05 -2.44 14.93
N SER A 264 -3.25 -2.52 13.61
CA SER A 264 -4.57 -2.29 13.04
C SER A 264 -5.53 -3.42 13.38
N SER A 265 -6.81 -3.09 13.48
CA SER A 265 -7.87 -4.06 13.77
C SER A 265 -9.22 -3.60 13.25
N LEU A 266 -10.18 -4.52 13.20
CA LEU A 266 -11.58 -4.22 12.91
C LEU A 266 -12.34 -3.99 14.22
N LEU A 267 -12.88 -2.79 14.38
CA LEU A 267 -13.84 -2.44 15.40
C LEU A 267 -15.26 -2.77 14.89
N SER A 268 -15.95 -3.67 15.60
CA SER A 268 -17.32 -4.04 15.26
C SER A 268 -18.26 -2.84 15.44
N VAL A 269 -19.16 -2.64 14.47
CA VAL A 269 -20.23 -1.63 14.56
C VAL A 269 -21.22 -1.88 15.68
N ASN A 270 -21.28 -3.10 16.21
CA ASN A 270 -22.09 -3.40 17.39
C ASN A 270 -21.56 -2.77 18.68
N ASN A 271 -20.29 -2.33 18.69
CA ASN A 271 -19.71 -1.58 19.80
C ASN A 271 -20.06 -0.09 19.75
N ALA A 272 -20.69 0.38 18.67
CA ALA A 272 -21.08 1.78 18.54
C ALA A 272 -22.32 2.11 19.36
N THR A 273 -22.35 3.30 19.95
CA THR A 273 -23.60 3.90 20.43
C THR A 273 -24.38 4.41 19.22
N LYS A 274 -25.59 3.89 19.02
CA LYS A 274 -26.40 4.18 17.83
C LYS A 274 -27.70 4.90 18.19
N SER A 275 -28.09 5.87 17.37
CA SER A 275 -29.42 6.46 17.43
C SER A 275 -30.48 5.49 16.87
N SER A 276 -31.76 5.80 17.08
CA SER A 276 -32.88 4.85 16.88
C SER A 276 -33.11 4.40 15.42
N GLY A 277 -32.56 5.12 14.44
CA GLY A 277 -32.70 4.80 13.02
C GLY A 277 -31.77 3.70 12.51
N TRP A 278 -30.79 3.27 13.31
CA TRP A 278 -29.84 2.22 12.92
C TRP A 278 -30.34 0.82 13.27
N GLN A 279 -30.30 -0.07 12.28
CA GLN A 279 -30.80 -1.43 12.38
C GLN A 279 -29.74 -2.43 11.89
N SER A 280 -29.75 -3.64 12.43
CA SER A 280 -28.92 -4.72 11.90
C SER A 280 -29.34 -5.08 10.48
N VAL A 281 -28.37 -5.42 9.65
CA VAL A 281 -28.62 -5.87 8.29
C VAL A 281 -29.03 -7.34 8.28
N ASN A 282 -30.04 -7.68 7.49
CA ASN A 282 -30.37 -9.08 7.19
C ASN A 282 -29.67 -9.48 5.89
N VAL A 283 -28.57 -10.21 6.04
CA VAL A 283 -27.71 -10.65 4.94
C VAL A 283 -28.41 -11.46 3.85
N ASN A 284 -29.59 -12.04 4.14
CA ASN A 284 -30.35 -12.85 3.18
C ASN A 284 -31.35 -12.04 2.36
N THR A 285 -31.70 -10.83 2.81
CA THR A 285 -32.79 -10.03 2.20
C THR A 285 -32.37 -8.63 1.79
N ASP A 286 -31.33 -8.06 2.38
CA ASP A 286 -30.89 -6.71 2.08
C ASP A 286 -30.20 -6.62 0.72
N ALA A 287 -30.57 -5.60 -0.06
CA ALA A 287 -30.21 -5.49 -1.47
C ALA A 287 -28.70 -5.47 -1.74
N VAL A 288 -27.88 -4.96 -0.82
CA VAL A 288 -26.42 -4.90 -0.99
C VAL A 288 -25.76 -6.29 -0.97
N TYR A 289 -26.41 -7.29 -0.34
CA TYR A 289 -25.92 -8.67 -0.26
C TYR A 289 -26.29 -9.52 -1.48
N ASN A 290 -27.30 -9.10 -2.26
CA ASN A 290 -27.72 -9.82 -3.46
C ASN A 290 -26.75 -9.63 -4.65
N SER A 291 -25.89 -8.60 -4.61
CA SER A 291 -24.98 -8.28 -5.72
C SER A 291 -23.68 -9.10 -5.72
N ASP A 292 -23.11 -9.34 -4.54
CA ASP A 292 -21.93 -10.18 -4.31
C ASP A 292 -21.92 -10.56 -2.82
N GLN A 293 -22.55 -11.69 -2.48
CA GLN A 293 -22.73 -12.09 -1.08
C GLN A 293 -21.39 -12.26 -0.36
N TYR A 294 -20.34 -12.75 -1.03
CA TYR A 294 -19.06 -13.01 -0.38
C TYR A 294 -18.33 -11.71 -0.04
N ARG A 295 -18.12 -10.83 -1.03
CA ARG A 295 -17.42 -9.56 -0.80
C ARG A 295 -18.20 -8.74 0.22
N THR A 296 -19.52 -8.63 0.04
CA THR A 296 -20.36 -7.89 0.97
C THR A 296 -20.30 -8.48 2.37
N SER A 297 -20.36 -9.81 2.54
CA SER A 297 -20.25 -10.42 3.89
C SER A 297 -18.89 -10.23 4.54
N SER A 298 -17.82 -10.20 3.76
CA SER A 298 -16.46 -9.98 4.28
C SER A 298 -16.25 -8.53 4.71
N MET A 299 -16.78 -7.58 3.95
CA MET A 299 -16.58 -6.14 4.18
C MET A 299 -17.61 -5.51 5.13
N LEU A 300 -18.86 -5.96 5.03
CA LEU A 300 -19.99 -5.48 5.80
C LEU A 300 -20.43 -6.49 6.86
N SER A 301 -19.51 -7.33 7.35
CA SER A 301 -19.79 -8.22 8.49
C SER A 301 -20.35 -7.41 9.66
N ASP A 302 -21.45 -7.92 10.22
CA ASP A 302 -22.22 -7.25 11.28
C ASP A 302 -22.77 -5.85 10.95
N ALA A 303 -22.82 -5.46 9.66
CA ALA A 303 -23.17 -4.10 9.27
C ALA A 303 -24.52 -3.62 9.85
N LEU A 304 -24.57 -2.31 10.05
CA LEU A 304 -25.78 -1.59 10.36
C LEU A 304 -26.27 -0.84 9.11
N LYS A 305 -27.59 -0.76 8.96
CA LYS A 305 -28.23 0.08 7.94
C LYS A 305 -29.03 1.21 8.57
N CYS A 306 -29.10 2.32 7.86
CA CYS A 306 -29.91 3.48 8.22
C CYS A 306 -30.61 4.06 6.99
N SER A 307 -31.90 4.33 7.13
CA SER A 307 -32.75 4.92 6.09
C SER A 307 -33.25 6.33 6.46
N LYS A 308 -32.63 6.98 7.45
CA LYS A 308 -33.03 8.29 7.96
C LYS A 308 -31.83 9.22 8.09
N VAL A 309 -32.01 10.47 7.68
CA VAL A 309 -31.03 11.55 7.91
C VAL A 309 -31.05 11.98 9.38
N ASN A 310 -29.95 12.59 9.83
CA ASN A 310 -29.67 13.02 11.21
C ASN A 310 -29.50 11.90 12.25
N GLU A 311 -29.49 10.64 11.84
CA GLU A 311 -29.13 9.52 12.71
C GLU A 311 -27.61 9.37 12.82
N THR A 312 -27.12 8.92 13.98
CA THR A 312 -25.69 8.88 14.33
C THR A 312 -25.22 7.50 14.81
N LEU A 313 -23.97 7.19 14.49
CA LEU A 313 -23.17 6.15 15.14
C LEU A 313 -21.99 6.82 15.83
N ARG A 314 -21.77 6.48 17.11
CA ARG A 314 -20.63 6.95 17.88
C ARG A 314 -19.73 5.78 18.27
N PHE A 315 -18.47 5.86 17.89
CA PHE A 315 -17.42 4.91 18.19
C PHE A 315 -16.42 5.53 19.16
N ASN A 316 -16.04 4.78 20.19
CA ASN A 316 -14.85 5.09 20.98
C ASN A 316 -13.74 4.16 20.49
N TRP A 317 -12.56 4.71 20.27
CA TRP A 317 -11.42 3.94 19.80
C TRP A 317 -10.11 4.54 20.32
N GLU A 318 -9.08 3.72 20.32
CA GLU A 318 -7.72 4.15 20.57
C GLU A 318 -6.95 4.07 19.25
N GLY A 319 -6.16 5.09 18.96
CA GLY A 319 -5.24 5.11 17.82
C GLY A 319 -5.07 6.49 17.17
N ASP A 320 -4.55 6.54 15.94
CA ASP A 320 -4.33 7.76 15.13
C ASP A 320 -5.15 7.81 13.83
N LEU A 321 -5.67 6.68 13.35
CA LEU A 321 -6.52 6.63 12.16
C LEU A 321 -7.73 5.70 12.31
N ILE A 322 -8.91 6.19 11.89
CA ILE A 322 -10.13 5.40 11.75
C ILE A 322 -10.69 5.49 10.33
N CYS A 323 -11.15 4.34 9.82
CA CYS A 323 -11.76 4.21 8.50
C CYS A 323 -13.08 3.45 8.59
N PHE A 324 -14.05 3.86 7.79
CA PHE A 324 -15.33 3.19 7.71
C PHE A 324 -15.53 2.58 6.32
N THR A 325 -16.32 1.51 6.27
CA THR A 325 -16.72 0.85 5.03
C THR A 325 -18.20 1.07 4.76
N THR A 326 -18.53 1.35 3.50
CA THR A 326 -19.92 1.45 3.05
C THR A 326 -20.09 0.84 1.66
N ILE A 327 -21.32 0.44 1.36
CA ILE A 327 -21.76 0.13 -0.01
C ILE A 327 -22.94 1.06 -0.30
N PRO A 328 -22.72 2.16 -1.07
CA PRO A 328 -23.77 3.13 -1.34
C PRO A 328 -24.85 2.55 -2.27
N GLN A 329 -26.11 2.93 -2.06
CA GLN A 329 -27.21 2.60 -2.97
C GLN A 329 -27.54 3.81 -3.85
N GLY A 330 -26.81 3.98 -4.95
CA GLY A 330 -26.99 5.11 -5.88
C GLY A 330 -26.12 6.33 -5.57
N GLU A 331 -26.48 7.47 -6.15
CA GLU A 331 -25.68 8.70 -6.10
C GLU A 331 -26.21 9.72 -5.08
N GLY A 332 -25.28 10.46 -4.46
CA GLY A 332 -25.61 11.60 -3.62
C GLY A 332 -25.95 11.26 -2.18
N MET A 333 -25.60 10.05 -1.71
CA MET A 333 -25.58 9.73 -0.29
C MET A 333 -24.46 10.50 0.40
N GLU A 334 -24.69 10.94 1.63
CA GLU A 334 -23.71 11.73 2.37
C GLU A 334 -23.70 11.37 3.85
N VAL A 335 -22.50 11.26 4.39
CA VAL A 335 -22.25 11.19 5.83
C VAL A 335 -21.26 12.27 6.23
N GLU A 336 -21.36 12.66 7.49
CA GLU A 336 -20.43 13.55 8.16
C GLU A 336 -19.73 12.77 9.27
N ILE A 337 -18.41 12.84 9.36
CA ILE A 337 -17.64 12.33 10.50
C ILE A 337 -17.13 13.51 11.30
N THR A 338 -17.34 13.48 12.62
CA THR A 338 -16.69 14.38 13.57
C THR A 338 -15.81 13.54 14.48
N ILE A 339 -14.53 13.88 14.58
CA ILE A 339 -13.63 13.28 15.57
C ILE A 339 -13.49 14.26 16.73
N ASP A 340 -13.77 13.78 17.95
CA ASP A 340 -13.79 14.56 19.19
C ASP A 340 -14.58 15.88 19.04
N ASP A 341 -13.94 17.01 19.33
CA ASP A 341 -14.49 18.37 19.18
C ASP A 341 -14.02 19.04 17.86
N GLY A 342 -13.48 18.26 16.93
CA GLY A 342 -12.95 18.71 15.65
C GLY A 342 -14.03 19.16 14.66
N ALA A 343 -13.58 19.70 13.52
CA ALA A 343 -14.48 20.10 12.45
C ALA A 343 -15.12 18.87 11.76
N PRO A 344 -16.41 18.93 11.38
CA PRO A 344 -17.04 17.86 10.63
C PRO A 344 -16.43 17.70 9.23
N GLU A 345 -16.26 16.44 8.82
CA GLU A 345 -15.80 16.05 7.49
C GLU A 345 -16.91 15.36 6.71
N THR A 346 -17.27 15.95 5.56
CA THR A 346 -18.34 15.44 4.71
C THR A 346 -17.81 14.47 3.66
N PHE A 347 -18.43 13.30 3.57
CA PHE A 347 -18.15 12.27 2.58
C PHE A 347 -19.38 12.03 1.72
N THR A 348 -19.28 12.32 0.42
CA THR A 348 -20.33 12.06 -0.56
C THR A 348 -20.02 10.78 -1.32
N PHE A 349 -20.99 9.88 -1.39
CA PHE A 349 -20.87 8.63 -2.10
C PHE A 349 -21.68 8.64 -3.39
N GLY A 350 -21.06 8.11 -4.43
CA GLY A 350 -21.69 7.83 -5.72
C GLY A 350 -21.54 6.36 -6.10
N GLN A 351 -22.39 5.92 -7.01
CA GLN A 351 -22.30 4.61 -7.63
C GLN A 351 -22.29 4.76 -9.15
N SER A 352 -21.29 4.20 -9.81
CA SER A 352 -21.24 4.11 -11.27
C SER A 352 -22.42 3.31 -11.81
N SER A 353 -22.96 3.69 -12.96
CA SER A 353 -24.08 3.00 -13.62
C SER A 353 -23.75 1.53 -13.90
N GLY A 354 -24.43 0.61 -13.21
CA GLY A 354 -24.27 -0.84 -13.36
C GLY A 354 -24.96 -1.64 -12.26
N ASN A 355 -25.01 -2.96 -12.40
CA ASN A 355 -25.62 -3.88 -11.41
C ASN A 355 -24.66 -4.29 -10.27
N VAL A 356 -23.45 -3.72 -10.23
CA VAL A 356 -22.42 -4.05 -9.23
C VAL A 356 -22.24 -2.87 -8.27
N TYR A 357 -22.40 -3.14 -6.98
CA TYR A 357 -22.27 -2.13 -5.92
C TYR A 357 -20.87 -2.16 -5.32
N PHE A 358 -19.99 -1.26 -5.75
CA PHE A 358 -18.62 -1.21 -5.21
C PHE A 358 -18.61 -0.67 -3.78
N SER A 359 -17.82 -1.32 -2.94
CA SER A 359 -17.53 -0.85 -1.60
C SER A 359 -16.68 0.41 -1.65
N LYS A 360 -16.87 1.25 -0.64
CA LYS A 360 -16.12 2.48 -0.42
C LYS A 360 -15.50 2.43 0.96
N PHE A 361 -14.21 2.73 1.01
CA PHE A 361 -13.48 3.04 2.22
C PHE A 361 -13.41 4.56 2.31
N PHE A 362 -13.66 5.10 3.49
CA PHE A 362 -13.52 6.52 3.74
C PHE A 362 -12.89 6.71 5.11
N TYR A 363 -11.73 7.38 5.08
CA TYR A 363 -10.86 7.62 6.20
C TYR A 363 -11.21 8.97 6.80
N ALA A 364 -11.40 9.02 8.11
CA ALA A 364 -11.42 10.29 8.82
C ALA A 364 -10.03 10.92 8.79
N GLN A 365 -9.95 12.22 9.04
CA GLN A 365 -8.68 12.91 9.24
C GLN A 365 -7.89 12.21 10.34
N GLN A 366 -6.60 12.01 10.06
CA GLN A 366 -5.68 11.42 11.01
C GLN A 366 -5.57 12.31 12.26
N GLN A 367 -5.56 11.67 13.43
CA GLN A 367 -5.47 12.32 14.73
C GLN A 367 -4.07 12.11 15.34
N GLU A 368 -3.81 12.81 16.44
CA GLU A 368 -2.79 12.37 17.37
C GLU A 368 -3.10 10.96 17.89
N VAL A 369 -2.12 10.32 18.50
CA VAL A 369 -2.29 8.97 19.01
C VAL A 369 -2.94 9.05 20.38
N GLY A 370 -4.15 8.51 20.52
CA GLY A 370 -4.82 8.54 21.79
C GLY A 370 -6.21 7.92 21.77
N GLN A 371 -6.96 8.24 22.82
CA GLN A 371 -8.36 7.88 22.91
C GLN A 371 -9.19 8.93 22.18
N HIS A 372 -10.01 8.50 21.23
CA HIS A 372 -10.83 9.37 20.40
C HIS A 372 -12.28 8.88 20.37
N THR A 373 -13.18 9.82 20.15
CA THR A 373 -14.56 9.57 19.74
C THR A 373 -14.73 9.90 18.26
N ALA A 374 -15.25 8.97 17.48
CA ALA A 374 -15.75 9.25 16.13
C ALA A 374 -17.29 9.26 16.12
N GLN A 375 -17.91 10.35 15.69
CA GLN A 375 -19.34 10.44 15.43
C GLN A 375 -19.61 10.49 13.93
N LEU A 376 -20.18 9.42 13.37
CA LEU A 376 -20.71 9.38 12.02
C LEU A 376 -22.17 9.80 12.03
N LYS A 377 -22.56 10.79 11.21
CA LYS A 377 -23.93 11.28 11.04
C LYS A 377 -24.37 11.14 9.59
N VAL A 378 -25.56 10.61 9.36
CA VAL A 378 -26.15 10.57 8.00
C VAL A 378 -26.72 11.94 7.66
N THR A 379 -26.15 12.65 6.68
CA THR A 379 -26.59 14.01 6.32
C THR A 379 -27.48 14.03 5.08
N LYS A 380 -27.32 13.06 4.16
CA LYS A 380 -28.14 12.96 2.95
C LYS A 380 -28.37 11.52 2.52
N LEU A 381 -29.61 11.20 2.15
CA LEU A 381 -30.00 9.93 1.55
C LEU A 381 -30.98 10.17 0.39
N PRO A 382 -30.78 9.55 -0.78
CA PRO A 382 -31.82 9.48 -1.80
C PRO A 382 -33.09 8.78 -1.29
N GLU A 383 -34.25 9.16 -1.83
CA GLU A 383 -35.54 8.58 -1.43
C GLU A 383 -35.56 7.06 -1.64
N GLY A 384 -36.07 6.32 -0.65
CA GLY A 384 -36.19 4.86 -0.70
C GLY A 384 -34.88 4.09 -0.52
N THR A 385 -33.77 4.77 -0.22
CA THR A 385 -32.46 4.13 -0.03
C THR A 385 -32.07 3.98 1.44
N SER A 386 -31.07 3.13 1.70
CA SER A 386 -30.41 3.03 3.00
C SER A 386 -28.89 3.08 2.81
N ILE A 387 -28.20 3.74 3.74
CA ILE A 387 -26.75 3.60 3.87
C ILE A 387 -26.41 2.42 4.76
N TYR A 388 -25.35 1.70 4.40
CA TYR A 388 -24.83 0.56 5.15
C TYR A 388 -23.44 0.92 5.66
N ILE A 389 -23.21 0.74 6.96
CA ILE A 389 -21.91 0.93 7.58
C ILE A 389 -21.44 -0.41 8.09
N GLY A 390 -20.33 -0.89 7.53
CA GLY A 390 -19.62 -2.08 7.98
C GLY A 390 -18.64 -1.77 9.10
N GLN A 391 -17.78 -2.73 9.40
CA GLN A 391 -16.77 -2.59 10.45
C GLN A 391 -15.88 -1.37 10.22
N ALA A 392 -15.46 -0.73 11.32
CA ALA A 392 -14.50 0.35 11.28
C ALA A 392 -13.09 -0.23 11.40
N MET A 393 -12.17 0.15 10.51
CA MET A 393 -10.76 -0.15 10.70
C MET A 393 -10.18 0.91 11.62
N VAL A 394 -9.48 0.48 12.65
CA VAL A 394 -8.77 1.37 13.57
C VAL A 394 -7.31 1.03 13.56
N HIS A 395 -6.46 2.05 13.58
CA HIS A 395 -5.02 1.92 13.61
C HIS A 395 -4.46 2.47 14.91
N ASN A 396 -3.71 1.64 15.63
CA ASN A 396 -2.94 2.01 16.80
C ASN A 396 -1.45 2.08 16.47
N LEU A 397 -0.69 2.92 17.15
CA LEU A 397 0.77 2.82 17.08
C LEU A 397 1.27 1.50 17.71
N PRO A 398 2.44 1.00 17.27
CA PRO A 398 3.16 -0.08 17.93
C PRO A 398 3.38 0.23 19.42
N SER A 399 3.20 -0.77 20.29
CA SER A 399 3.44 -0.61 21.73
C SER A 399 4.91 -0.22 21.98
N GLY A 400 5.14 0.90 22.67
CA GLY A 400 6.49 1.46 22.89
C GLY A 400 6.80 2.73 22.09
N SER A 401 5.84 3.29 21.36
CA SER A 401 5.91 4.65 20.82
C SER A 401 5.94 5.68 21.96
N ASN A 402 7.12 6.05 22.44
CA ASN A 402 7.26 7.18 23.36
C ASN A 402 6.79 8.49 22.71
N SER A 403 6.31 9.42 23.55
CA SER A 403 5.86 10.79 23.23
C SER A 403 6.92 11.71 22.58
N GLU A 404 8.04 11.16 22.11
CA GLU A 404 9.02 11.86 21.27
C GLU A 404 8.61 11.89 19.79
N ASN A 405 7.62 11.08 19.39
CA ASN A 405 7.10 10.97 18.03
C ASN A 405 5.75 11.70 17.83
N THR A 406 5.61 12.89 18.39
CA THR A 406 4.51 13.81 18.06
C THR A 406 5.04 14.85 17.07
N GLN A 407 4.26 15.17 16.04
CA GLN A 407 4.65 16.21 15.09
C GLN A 407 4.81 17.56 15.80
N LYS A 408 5.93 18.24 15.59
CA LYS A 408 6.22 19.57 16.16
C LYS A 408 7.00 20.42 15.17
N PRO A 409 6.77 21.74 15.11
CA PRO A 409 7.61 22.64 14.32
C PRO A 409 9.09 22.42 14.62
N PHE A 410 9.94 22.29 13.59
CA PHE A 410 11.39 22.12 13.79
C PHE A 410 12.04 23.36 14.40
N LYS A 411 11.62 24.53 13.93
CA LYS A 411 12.01 25.83 14.48
C LYS A 411 10.79 26.49 15.10
N GLU A 412 10.02 27.20 14.29
CA GLU A 412 8.81 27.90 14.70
C GLU A 412 7.67 27.61 13.72
N VAL A 413 6.44 27.92 14.11
CA VAL A 413 5.28 27.81 13.23
C VAL A 413 5.44 28.79 12.07
N HIS A 414 5.35 28.28 10.85
CA HIS A 414 5.56 29.08 9.64
C HIS A 414 4.37 29.99 9.38
N THR A 415 4.58 31.30 9.33
CA THR A 415 3.50 32.27 9.11
C THR A 415 3.21 32.46 7.62
N ILE A 416 1.94 32.34 7.23
CA ILE A 416 1.45 32.57 5.86
C ILE A 416 0.57 33.84 5.80
N PRO A 417 0.78 34.79 4.86
CA PRO A 417 1.76 34.78 3.77
C PRO A 417 3.22 34.83 4.27
N GLY A 418 4.12 34.15 3.55
CA GLY A 418 5.52 33.99 3.93
C GLY A 418 6.24 32.92 3.11
N ARG A 419 7.53 32.77 3.38
CA ARG A 419 8.39 31.72 2.82
C ARG A 419 8.61 30.61 3.85
N ILE A 420 8.63 29.38 3.36
CA ILE A 420 8.96 28.17 4.10
C ILE A 420 10.14 27.51 3.39
N GLU A 421 11.28 27.41 4.06
CA GLU A 421 12.44 26.66 3.55
C GLU A 421 12.11 25.16 3.58
N ALA A 422 12.50 24.40 2.54
CA ALA A 422 12.05 23.01 2.39
C ALA A 422 12.61 22.09 3.48
N GLU A 423 13.82 22.37 3.98
CA GLU A 423 14.44 21.64 5.09
C GLU A 423 13.92 22.03 6.48
N ASP A 424 13.04 23.03 6.57
CA ASP A 424 12.35 23.43 7.81
C ASP A 424 11.02 22.68 8.06
N PHE A 425 10.89 21.47 7.49
CA PHE A 425 9.79 20.55 7.80
C PHE A 425 9.76 20.18 9.28
N ASP A 426 8.63 19.70 9.77
CA ASP A 426 8.42 19.42 11.18
C ASP A 426 9.34 18.30 11.72
N THR A 427 9.38 18.15 13.02
CA THR A 427 9.95 17.00 13.74
C THR A 427 8.84 16.01 14.08
N GLY A 428 9.18 14.76 14.35
CA GLY A 428 8.21 13.69 14.63
C GLY A 428 8.60 12.36 14.00
N GLY A 429 9.48 12.41 12.99
CA GLY A 429 10.06 11.24 12.33
C GLY A 429 9.27 10.76 11.12
N GLU A 430 9.77 9.67 10.55
CA GLU A 430 9.24 8.97 9.39
C GLU A 430 7.76 8.56 9.60
N GLY A 431 6.90 8.80 8.61
CA GLY A 431 5.46 8.56 8.69
C GLY A 431 4.67 9.57 9.53
N ILE A 432 5.35 10.52 10.17
CA ILE A 432 4.74 11.59 10.99
C ILE A 432 5.00 12.96 10.36
N ALA A 433 6.25 13.42 10.36
CA ALA A 433 6.60 14.74 9.82
C ALA A 433 7.20 14.69 8.41
N PHE A 434 7.63 13.50 7.97
CA PHE A 434 8.10 13.24 6.62
C PHE A 434 7.88 11.78 6.24
N HIS A 435 7.95 11.48 4.94
CA HIS A 435 8.10 10.14 4.41
C HIS A 435 9.24 10.12 3.40
N GLU A 436 10.25 9.33 3.71
CA GLU A 436 11.43 9.08 2.89
C GLU A 436 11.38 7.65 2.34
N VAL A 437 11.42 7.52 1.01
CA VAL A 437 11.37 6.22 0.33
C VAL A 437 12.78 5.58 0.30
N ASN A 438 13.83 6.37 0.50
CA ASN A 438 15.22 5.94 0.47
C ASN A 438 15.91 6.11 1.84
N THR A 439 15.93 5.07 2.67
CA THR A 439 16.47 5.10 4.05
C THR A 439 18.00 5.15 4.16
N ASN A 440 18.69 5.78 3.20
CA ASN A 440 20.15 5.68 3.06
C ASN A 440 20.93 6.73 3.87
N LYS A 441 20.26 7.61 4.64
CA LYS A 441 20.86 8.63 5.54
C LYS A 441 22.02 9.39 4.91
N LYS A 442 21.77 10.03 3.76
CA LYS A 442 22.81 10.70 2.97
C LYS A 442 22.85 12.22 3.11
N SER A 443 22.21 12.81 4.12
CA SER A 443 22.31 14.27 4.29
C SER A 443 23.77 14.69 4.44
N GLU A 444 24.21 15.59 3.55
CA GLU A 444 25.58 16.09 3.48
C GLU A 444 25.83 17.22 4.50
N THR A 445 24.82 17.56 5.31
CA THR A 445 24.83 18.75 6.17
C THR A 445 24.49 18.40 7.62
N ASN A 446 24.89 19.27 8.54
CA ASN A 446 24.50 19.21 9.95
C ASN A 446 23.28 20.11 10.25
N TYR A 447 22.52 20.52 9.23
CA TYR A 447 21.40 21.47 9.36
C TYR A 447 20.42 21.07 10.46
N ARG A 448 20.16 19.76 10.56
CA ARG A 448 19.29 19.15 11.58
C ARG A 448 20.06 18.18 12.47
N SER A 449 21.26 18.60 12.92
CA SER A 449 22.12 17.78 13.78
C SER A 449 21.37 17.26 15.01
N GLY A 450 21.58 15.99 15.34
CA GLY A 450 20.92 15.32 16.47
C GLY A 450 19.56 14.69 16.14
N GLN A 451 19.02 14.88 14.94
CA GLN A 451 17.85 14.15 14.45
C GLN A 451 18.27 12.97 13.57
N ASN A 452 17.62 11.81 13.76
CA ASN A 452 17.79 10.68 12.86
C ASN A 452 16.89 10.87 11.63
N LEU A 453 17.37 11.62 10.65
CA LEU A 453 16.63 11.93 9.42
C LEU A 453 17.12 11.05 8.27
N ASP A 454 16.16 10.47 7.57
CA ASP A 454 16.43 9.78 6.31
C ASP A 454 16.36 10.76 5.12
N VAL A 455 15.66 11.89 5.26
CA VAL A 455 15.52 12.96 4.26
C VAL A 455 16.88 13.57 3.85
N GLU A 456 17.15 13.62 2.55
CA GLU A 456 18.41 14.09 1.99
C GLU A 456 18.47 15.64 1.88
N ILE A 457 18.99 16.29 2.93
CA ILE A 457 19.32 17.73 2.92
C ILE A 457 20.75 17.94 2.40
N GLU A 458 20.91 18.76 1.36
CA GLU A 458 22.20 19.08 0.72
C GLU A 458 22.59 20.54 0.87
N ALA A 459 23.91 20.81 0.90
CA ALA A 459 24.44 22.16 0.91
C ALA A 459 24.41 22.76 -0.50
N LYS A 460 23.71 23.88 -0.65
CA LYS A 460 23.62 24.63 -1.90
C LYS A 460 23.77 26.13 -1.67
N PRO A 461 25.01 26.64 -1.54
CA PRO A 461 25.29 28.03 -1.10
C PRO A 461 24.65 29.15 -1.93
N ASN A 462 24.20 28.85 -3.15
CA ASN A 462 23.58 29.81 -4.06
C ASN A 462 22.04 29.82 -3.99
N GLN A 463 21.44 29.02 -3.10
CA GLN A 463 19.98 28.97 -2.85
C GLN A 463 19.62 29.70 -1.55
N SER A 464 18.32 29.84 -1.26
CA SER A 464 17.75 30.81 -0.30
C SER A 464 18.54 30.93 1.01
N ASN A 465 18.74 29.81 1.73
CA ASN A 465 19.50 29.79 2.98
C ASN A 465 20.77 28.90 2.92
N GLY A 466 21.17 28.50 1.71
CA GLY A 466 22.30 27.62 1.49
C GLY A 466 22.01 26.12 1.61
N HIS A 467 20.76 25.69 1.77
CA HIS A 467 20.36 24.29 1.88
C HIS A 467 19.17 23.99 0.94
N ILE A 468 19.01 22.72 0.59
CA ILE A 468 17.89 22.23 -0.23
C ILE A 468 17.49 20.83 0.22
N ILE A 469 16.28 20.42 -0.12
CA ILE A 469 15.87 19.02 -0.17
C ILE A 469 16.22 18.45 -1.54
N SER A 470 16.91 17.32 -1.56
CA SER A 470 17.48 16.73 -2.77
C SER A 470 17.14 15.25 -2.92
N TRP A 471 17.39 14.69 -4.10
CA TRP A 471 17.23 13.26 -4.41
C TRP A 471 15.84 12.69 -4.13
N THR A 472 14.81 13.53 -4.20
CA THR A 472 13.46 13.09 -3.85
C THR A 472 12.91 12.08 -4.83
N ARG A 473 11.98 11.24 -4.39
CA ARG A 473 11.28 10.22 -5.18
C ARG A 473 9.78 10.40 -5.19
N ASP A 474 9.14 9.67 -6.09
CA ASP A 474 7.68 9.60 -6.13
C ASP A 474 7.13 9.09 -4.79
N ASN A 475 6.10 9.77 -4.29
CA ASN A 475 5.40 9.54 -3.03
C ASN A 475 6.08 9.97 -1.73
N GLU A 476 7.32 10.44 -1.76
CA GLU A 476 7.91 11.11 -0.60
C GLU A 476 7.11 12.37 -0.24
N TRP A 477 7.14 12.74 1.04
CA TRP A 477 6.47 13.96 1.48
C TRP A 477 7.13 14.58 2.71
N LEU A 478 6.92 15.87 2.89
CA LEU A 478 7.34 16.66 4.04
C LEU A 478 6.15 17.42 4.60
N GLU A 479 6.04 17.52 5.91
CA GLU A 479 4.99 18.29 6.58
C GLU A 479 5.52 19.47 7.37
N TYR A 480 4.71 20.52 7.46
CA TYR A 480 5.04 21.78 8.11
C TYR A 480 3.83 22.26 8.90
N THR A 481 4.05 22.68 10.14
CA THR A 481 3.04 23.39 10.92
C THR A 481 3.05 24.86 10.48
N ILE A 482 1.91 25.34 9.97
CA ILE A 482 1.77 26.69 9.43
C ILE A 482 0.65 27.47 10.15
N GLN A 483 0.79 28.79 10.21
CA GLN A 483 -0.24 29.71 10.68
C GLN A 483 -0.66 30.63 9.52
N VAL A 484 -1.83 30.39 8.95
CA VAL A 484 -2.43 31.27 7.93
C VAL A 484 -3.09 32.45 8.61
N LYS A 485 -2.60 33.67 8.35
CA LYS A 485 -3.09 34.90 8.98
C LYS A 485 -4.52 35.25 8.59
N ASN A 486 -4.84 35.11 7.30
CA ASN A 486 -6.15 35.48 6.75
C ASN A 486 -6.59 34.44 5.71
N ALA A 487 -7.87 34.08 5.72
CA ALA A 487 -8.43 33.25 4.68
C ALA A 487 -8.43 34.02 3.35
N GLY A 488 -8.16 33.35 2.23
CA GLY A 488 -8.09 34.03 0.93
C GLY A 488 -7.51 33.16 -0.18
N GLU A 489 -7.40 33.75 -1.37
CA GLU A 489 -6.61 33.16 -2.46
C GLU A 489 -5.13 33.48 -2.29
N TYR A 490 -4.30 32.46 -2.50
CA TYR A 490 -2.85 32.56 -2.44
C TYR A 490 -2.25 32.02 -3.75
N VAL A 491 -1.15 32.62 -4.16
CA VAL A 491 -0.21 32.03 -5.11
C VAL A 491 0.83 31.29 -4.29
N ILE A 492 0.89 29.97 -4.45
CA ILE A 492 1.94 29.13 -3.87
C ILE A 492 3.00 28.94 -4.94
N LYS A 493 4.22 29.37 -4.67
CA LYS A 493 5.38 29.19 -5.54
C LYS A 493 6.33 28.17 -4.93
N ALA A 494 6.92 27.32 -5.75
CA ALA A 494 8.01 26.43 -5.38
C ALA A 494 9.26 26.83 -6.18
N MET A 495 10.37 27.06 -5.49
CA MET A 495 11.69 27.19 -6.11
C MET A 495 12.30 25.79 -6.21
N ALA A 496 12.37 25.26 -7.43
CA ALA A 496 12.73 23.86 -7.65
C ALA A 496 13.54 23.66 -8.92
N THR A 497 14.18 22.49 -9.01
CA THR A 497 14.84 22.00 -10.23
C THR A 497 14.62 20.50 -10.37
N ALA A 498 14.73 19.96 -11.58
CA ALA A 498 14.58 18.53 -11.84
C ALA A 498 15.36 18.15 -13.09
N ARG A 499 15.87 16.92 -13.16
CA ARG A 499 16.52 16.41 -14.38
C ARG A 499 15.57 15.61 -15.27
N ASN A 500 15.75 15.74 -16.57
CA ASN A 500 15.06 15.00 -17.61
C ASN A 500 15.69 13.62 -17.80
N ASP A 501 14.95 12.57 -17.42
CA ASP A 501 15.38 11.18 -17.61
C ASP A 501 14.60 10.48 -18.76
N VAL A 502 13.36 10.89 -19.06
CA VAL A 502 12.52 10.62 -20.26
C VAL A 502 11.29 11.57 -20.24
N ALA A 503 10.34 11.47 -21.19
CA ALA A 503 9.09 12.25 -21.19
C ALA A 503 8.23 11.97 -19.94
N GLU A 504 8.57 12.63 -18.84
CA GLU A 504 8.09 12.37 -17.49
C GLU A 504 7.40 13.59 -16.90
N GLN A 505 6.41 13.37 -16.03
CA GLN A 505 5.82 14.42 -15.20
C GLN A 505 6.46 14.39 -13.82
N LYS A 506 6.86 15.55 -13.30
CA LYS A 506 7.49 15.71 -11.97
C LYS A 506 6.95 16.95 -11.27
N GLY A 507 6.94 16.96 -9.95
CA GLY A 507 6.62 18.16 -9.19
C GLY A 507 6.06 17.90 -7.80
N LEU A 508 5.17 18.80 -7.36
CA LEU A 508 4.56 18.78 -6.03
C LEU A 508 3.04 18.69 -6.07
N HIS A 509 2.48 17.96 -5.11
CA HIS A 509 1.08 18.03 -4.73
C HIS A 509 0.99 18.51 -3.28
N ILE A 510 0.30 19.64 -3.08
CA ILE A 510 0.17 20.28 -1.78
C ILE A 510 -1.14 19.84 -1.12
N PHE A 511 -1.10 19.56 0.17
CA PHE A 511 -2.27 19.25 1.00
C PHE A 511 -2.29 20.18 2.20
N LEU A 512 -3.49 20.57 2.63
CA LEU A 512 -3.73 21.29 3.87
C LEU A 512 -4.63 20.42 4.74
N ASP A 513 -4.18 20.07 5.94
CA ASP A 513 -4.88 19.17 6.87
C ASP A 513 -5.33 17.86 6.21
N GLY A 514 -4.41 17.25 5.44
CA GLY A 514 -4.67 16.02 4.69
C GLY A 514 -5.53 16.18 3.43
N LYS A 515 -6.11 17.35 3.17
CA LYS A 515 -6.93 17.62 1.98
C LYS A 515 -6.09 18.20 0.85
N ALA A 516 -6.14 17.53 -0.30
CA ALA A 516 -5.37 17.94 -1.46
C ALA A 516 -5.87 19.30 -2.00
N LEU A 517 -4.95 20.23 -2.24
CA LEU A 517 -5.26 21.42 -3.03
C LEU A 517 -5.44 20.97 -4.48
N ALA A 518 -6.47 21.48 -5.17
CA ALA A 518 -6.98 20.91 -6.42
C ALA A 518 -5.94 20.82 -7.56
N ASN A 519 -4.90 21.65 -7.52
CA ASN A 519 -3.91 21.77 -8.59
C ASN A 519 -2.51 21.37 -8.09
N LYS A 520 -1.76 20.67 -8.96
CA LYS A 520 -0.36 20.31 -8.75
C LYS A 520 0.57 21.43 -9.26
N ILE A 521 1.74 21.55 -8.64
CA ILE A 521 2.85 22.34 -9.18
C ILE A 521 3.67 21.41 -10.07
N ASN A 522 3.62 21.61 -11.39
CA ASN A 522 4.42 20.83 -12.33
C ASN A 522 5.78 21.51 -12.55
N VAL A 523 6.86 20.77 -12.37
CA VAL A 523 8.23 21.23 -12.54
C VAL A 523 8.72 20.74 -13.90
N THR A 524 9.16 21.67 -14.75
CA THR A 524 9.71 21.36 -16.07
C THR A 524 11.15 20.85 -15.91
N PRO A 525 11.46 19.59 -16.25
CA PRO A 525 12.81 19.06 -16.09
C PRO A 525 13.81 19.69 -17.07
N SER A 526 15.07 19.81 -16.63
CA SER A 526 16.20 20.30 -17.42
C SER A 526 17.27 19.22 -17.62
N SER A 527 18.44 19.56 -18.16
CA SER A 527 19.53 18.59 -18.36
C SER A 527 20.30 18.22 -17.09
N ASP A 528 20.16 18.98 -16.00
CA ASP A 528 20.98 18.85 -14.80
C ASP A 528 20.13 18.89 -13.51
N TRP A 529 20.60 18.23 -12.45
CA TRP A 529 19.91 18.15 -11.16
C TRP A 529 20.07 19.41 -10.29
N PHE A 530 21.03 20.28 -10.63
CA PHE A 530 21.57 21.21 -9.64
C PHE A 530 21.78 22.64 -10.14
N SER A 531 21.52 22.90 -11.43
CA SER A 531 21.87 24.16 -12.08
C SER A 531 20.66 25.00 -12.51
N ASP A 532 19.56 24.38 -12.94
CA ASP A 532 18.44 25.07 -13.56
C ASP A 532 17.27 25.24 -12.59
N TRP A 533 17.44 26.15 -11.63
CA TRP A 533 16.41 26.48 -10.63
C TRP A 533 15.40 27.48 -11.19
N ALA A 534 14.12 27.22 -10.99
CA ALA A 534 13.04 28.10 -11.43
C ALA A 534 11.87 28.11 -10.45
N GLU A 535 11.08 29.19 -10.50
CA GLU A 535 9.81 29.26 -9.78
C GLU A 535 8.69 28.61 -10.58
N TYR A 536 7.99 27.67 -9.96
CA TYR A 536 6.76 27.06 -10.45
C TYR A 536 5.64 27.40 -9.50
N SER A 537 4.43 27.69 -9.98
CA SER A 537 3.38 28.18 -9.11
C SER A 537 2.00 27.63 -9.40
N VAL A 538 1.15 27.72 -8.39
CA VAL A 538 -0.25 27.33 -8.44
C VAL A 538 -1.09 28.27 -7.58
N ASN A 539 -2.36 28.44 -7.94
CA ASN A 539 -3.32 29.14 -7.09
C ASN A 539 -4.03 28.15 -6.16
N ALA A 540 -4.20 28.54 -4.91
CA ALA A 540 -5.01 27.80 -3.94
C ALA A 540 -5.75 28.75 -3.01
N LYS A 541 -6.89 28.28 -2.48
CA LYS A 541 -7.59 28.96 -1.39
C LYS A 541 -7.12 28.36 -0.07
N LEU A 542 -6.72 29.22 0.87
CA LEU A 542 -6.35 28.82 2.22
C LEU A 542 -7.34 29.41 3.23
N GLU A 543 -7.66 28.66 4.26
CA GLU A 543 -8.45 29.15 5.40
C GLU A 543 -7.52 29.76 6.46
N ALA A 544 -8.03 30.66 7.31
CA ALA A 544 -7.25 31.23 8.40
C ALA A 544 -7.16 30.23 9.56
N GLY A 545 -6.00 30.14 10.21
CA GLY A 545 -5.81 29.22 11.32
C GLY A 545 -4.43 28.56 11.31
N GLU A 546 -4.21 27.74 12.33
CA GLU A 546 -3.10 26.80 12.36
C GLU A 546 -3.47 25.56 11.54
N HIS A 547 -2.54 25.09 10.71
CA HIS A 547 -2.75 23.98 9.78
C HIS A 547 -1.50 23.14 9.64
N VAL A 548 -1.67 21.88 9.22
CA VAL A 548 -0.58 21.04 8.74
C VAL A 548 -0.53 21.09 7.21
N LEU A 549 0.56 21.62 6.68
CA LEU A 549 0.84 21.66 5.24
C LEU A 549 1.67 20.44 4.86
N ARG A 550 1.17 19.57 3.99
CA ARG A 550 1.96 18.49 3.37
C ARG A 550 2.39 18.87 1.96
N VAL A 551 3.67 18.66 1.70
CA VAL A 551 4.31 18.80 0.38
C VAL A 551 4.68 17.41 -0.10
N LYS A 552 3.88 16.85 -1.02
CA LYS A 552 4.12 15.52 -1.57
C LYS A 552 4.82 15.62 -2.93
N PHE A 553 5.94 14.93 -3.05
CA PHE A 553 6.70 14.78 -4.29
C PHE A 553 6.00 13.77 -5.21
N PHE A 554 5.90 14.08 -6.49
CA PHE A 554 5.39 13.13 -7.49
C PHE A 554 6.29 13.05 -8.72
N SER A 555 6.45 11.85 -9.25
CA SER A 555 7.17 11.60 -10.49
C SER A 555 6.62 10.38 -11.21
N THR A 556 6.58 10.41 -12.54
CA THR A 556 6.34 9.18 -13.32
C THR A 556 7.59 8.29 -13.44
N SER A 557 8.62 8.59 -12.65
CA SER A 557 9.94 7.94 -12.66
C SER A 557 10.46 7.73 -11.24
N ARG A 558 11.68 7.20 -11.14
CA ARG A 558 12.36 6.99 -9.85
C ARG A 558 12.61 8.31 -9.13
N TRP A 559 13.14 9.31 -9.83
CA TRP A 559 13.56 10.57 -9.24
C TRP A 559 12.55 11.68 -9.56
N CYS A 560 12.31 12.55 -8.58
CA CYS A 560 11.38 13.66 -8.63
C CYS A 560 12.13 14.98 -8.83
N ILE A 561 12.18 15.86 -7.82
CA ILE A 561 12.72 17.23 -7.92
C ILE A 561 13.66 17.52 -6.76
N ASN A 562 14.53 18.51 -6.91
CA ASN A 562 15.18 19.16 -5.78
C ASN A 562 14.38 20.44 -5.46
N LEU A 563 14.18 20.72 -4.17
CA LEU A 563 13.32 21.79 -3.67
C LEU A 563 14.11 22.70 -2.71
N ASP A 564 14.06 24.01 -2.93
CA ASP A 564 14.67 25.03 -2.07
C ASP A 564 13.64 25.56 -1.07
N TYR A 565 12.58 26.20 -1.55
CA TYR A 565 11.52 26.72 -0.68
C TYR A 565 10.14 26.74 -1.35
N LEU A 566 9.14 26.97 -0.50
CA LEU A 566 7.79 27.38 -0.88
C LEU A 566 7.54 28.84 -0.45
N GLU A 567 6.94 29.64 -1.33
CA GLU A 567 6.55 31.03 -1.03
C GLU A 567 5.05 31.20 -1.25
N PHE A 568 4.35 31.69 -0.23
CA PHE A 568 2.92 31.93 -0.24
C PHE A 568 2.66 33.43 -0.31
N VAL A 569 2.08 33.87 -1.42
CA VAL A 569 1.74 35.27 -1.66
C VAL A 569 0.22 35.41 -1.66
N ALA A 570 -0.32 36.20 -0.73
CA ALA A 570 -1.75 36.53 -0.74
C ALA A 570 -2.08 37.29 -2.02
N LYS A 571 -3.17 36.90 -2.68
CA LYS A 571 -3.74 37.71 -3.76
C LYS A 571 -4.48 38.91 -3.18
N PRO A 572 -4.40 40.08 -3.85
CA PRO A 572 -5.12 41.29 -3.44
C PRO A 572 -6.64 41.10 -3.38
#